data_AF-A0A2D5QER1-F1
#
_entry.id   AF-A0A2D5QER1-F1
#
_cell.length_a   1.000
_cell.length_b   1.000
_cell.length_c   1.000
_cell.angle_alpha   90.00
_cell.angle_beta   90.00
_cell.angle_gamma   90.00
#
_symmetry.space_group_name_H-M   'P 1'
#
loop_
_entity.id
_entity.type
_entity.pdbx_description
1 polymer ?
#
loop_
_entity_poly.entity_id
_entity_poly.type
_entity_poly.pdbx_seq_one_letter_code
_entity_poly.pdbx_strand_id
1 'polypeptide(L)' 'MIVTKIHNLAKQLWPINRSITGKGVRETLALLKDIIPSLKIRSVPSDTAVFDWTVPNERRTGNTFVTI' A
#
# COMPACT_ATOMS: atom_id res chain seq x y z
N MET A 1 -0.52 -26.37 7.55
CA MET A 1 -0.14 -25.22 8.43
C MET A 1 0.39 -23.98 7.70
N ILE A 2 0.96 -24.06 6.49
CA ILE A 2 1.42 -22.87 5.73
C ILE A 2 0.26 -22.12 5.07
N VAL A 3 -0.67 -22.85 4.44
CA VAL A 3 -1.86 -22.30 3.79
C VAL A 3 -2.64 -21.37 4.73
N THR A 4 -2.84 -21.78 5.98
CA THR A 4 -3.52 -20.99 7.01
C THR A 4 -2.82 -19.65 7.28
N LYS A 5 -1.48 -19.63 7.32
CA LYS A 5 -0.70 -18.41 7.59
C LYS A 5 -0.80 -17.43 6.43
N ILE A 6 -0.64 -17.90 5.19
CA ILE A 6 -0.74 -17.06 3.99
C ILE A 6 -2.17 -16.50 3.85
N HIS A 7 -3.18 -17.33 4.07
CA HIS A 7 -4.57 -16.90 4.01
C HIS A 7 -4.94 -15.89 5.12
N ASN A 8 -4.41 -16.06 6.33
CA ASN A 8 -4.62 -15.08 7.41
C ASN A 8 -3.96 -13.73 7.09
N LEU A 9 -2.75 -13.75 6.52
CA LEU A 9 -2.11 -12.52 6.05
C LEU A 9 -2.94 -11.84 4.95
N ALA A 10 -3.45 -12.61 3.98
CA ALA A 10 -4.31 -12.08 2.94
C ALA A 10 -5.58 -11.44 3.51
N LYS A 11 -6.22 -12.07 4.51
CA LYS A 11 -7.37 -11.51 5.23
C LYS A 11 -7.04 -10.19 5.93
N GLN A 12 -5.87 -10.10 6.57
CA GLN A 12 -5.42 -8.88 7.23
C GLN A 12 -5.15 -7.74 6.23
N LEU A 13 -4.60 -8.05 5.04
CA LEU A 13 -4.31 -7.07 4.00
C LEU A 13 -5.52 -6.67 3.15
N TRP A 14 -6.58 -7.49 3.15
CA TRP A 14 -7.77 -7.31 2.33
C TRP A 14 -8.50 -5.97 2.54
N PRO A 15 -8.81 -5.52 3.77
CA PRO A 15 -9.58 -4.30 3.98
C PRO A 15 -8.79 -3.01 3.70
N ILE A 16 -7.47 -3.08 3.52
CA ILE A 16 -6.64 -1.90 3.30
C ILE A 16 -6.87 -1.39 1.87
N ASN A 17 -7.50 -0.21 1.76
CA ASN A 17 -7.77 0.44 0.47
C ASN A 17 -6.46 0.94 -0.17
N ARG A 18 -5.93 0.16 -1.11
CA ARG A 18 -4.68 0.41 -1.82
C ARG A 18 -4.92 1.01 -3.20
N SER A 19 -4.06 1.94 -3.59
CA SER A 19 -3.90 2.41 -4.96
C SER A 19 -2.40 2.35 -5.33
N ILE A 20 -1.96 3.02 -6.39
CA ILE A 20 -0.54 3.07 -6.78
C ILE A 20 0.28 3.87 -5.74
N THR A 21 -0.32 4.91 -5.17
CA THR A 21 0.24 5.73 -4.08
C THR A 21 -0.76 5.80 -2.92
N GLY A 22 -0.33 6.33 -1.78
CA GLY A 22 -1.21 6.66 -0.66
C GLY A 22 -1.00 5.83 0.60
N LYS A 23 -1.72 6.21 1.66
CA LYS A 23 -1.61 5.63 3.01
C LYS A 23 -1.76 4.11 3.02
N GLY A 24 -2.70 3.55 2.25
CA GLY A 24 -2.95 2.11 2.22
C GLY A 24 -1.73 1.28 1.75
N VAL A 25 -0.94 1.80 0.81
CA VAL A 25 0.31 1.13 0.40
C VAL A 25 1.35 1.20 1.51
N ARG A 26 1.48 2.34 2.20
CA ARG A 26 2.42 2.51 3.32
C ARG A 26 2.09 1.56 4.48
N GLU A 27 0.81 1.46 4.85
CA GLU A 27 0.32 0.54 5.87
C GLU A 27 0.60 -0.92 5.49
N THR A 28 0.33 -1.28 4.24
CA THR A 28 0.61 -2.64 3.73
C THR A 28 2.11 -2.96 3.79
N LEU A 29 2.97 -2.05 3.35
CA LEU A 29 4.42 -2.26 3.38
C LEU A 29 4.97 -2.34 4.81
N ALA A 30 4.39 -1.58 5.75
CA ALA A 30 4.75 -1.66 7.17
C ALA A 30 4.41 -3.04 7.75
N LEU A 31 3.21 -3.57 7.50
CA LEU A 31 2.83 -4.92 7.92
C LEU A 31 3.73 -6.00 7.32
N LEU A 32 4.13 -5.86 6.06
CA LEU A 32 5.03 -6.81 5.41
C LEU A 32 6.47 -6.73 5.93
N LYS A 33 6.91 -5.56 6.41
CA LYS A 33 8.24 -5.36 6.99
C LYS A 33 8.44 -6.18 8.28
N ASP A 34 7.38 -6.37 9.07
CA ASP A 34 7.41 -7.19 10.28
C ASP A 34 7.68 -8.68 9.94
N ILE A 35 7.18 -9.12 8.79
CA ILE A 35 7.34 -10.50 8.29
C ILE A 35 8.68 -10.66 7.56
N ILE A 36 9.11 -9.61 6.86
CA ILE A 36 10.35 -9.58 6.06
C ILE A 36 11.21 -8.40 6.54
N PRO A 37 11.99 -8.58 7.63
CA PRO A 37 12.77 -7.49 8.22
C PRO A 37 13.79 -6.86 7.26
N SER A 38 14.22 -7.58 6.22
CA SER A 38 15.14 -7.09 5.19
C SER A 38 14.48 -6.19 4.12
N LEU A 39 13.14 -6.09 4.09
CA LEU A 39 12.41 -5.28 3.11
C LEU A 39 12.79 -3.81 3.19
N LYS A 40 13.35 -3.22 2.13
CA LYS A 40 13.71 -1.79 2.10
C LYS A 40 12.58 -0.98 1.49
N ILE A 41 11.96 -0.11 2.30
CA ILE A 41 10.91 0.80 1.83
C ILE A 41 11.55 2.13 1.46
N ARG A 42 11.23 2.66 0.27
CA ARG A 42 11.68 3.97 -0.21
C ARG A 42 10.47 4.78 -0.64
N SER A 43 10.54 6.10 -0.48
CA SER A 43 9.56 7.03 -1.05
C SER A 43 10.25 7.92 -2.07
N VAL A 44 9.60 8.12 -3.21
CA VAL A 44 10.05 9.02 -4.27
C VAL A 44 9.09 10.22 -4.29
N PRO A 45 9.58 11.47 -4.32
CA PRO A 45 8.71 12.64 -4.37
C PRO A 45 7.78 12.63 -5.59
N SER A 46 6.58 13.21 -5.44
CA SER A 46 5.73 13.55 -6.59
C SER A 46 6.49 14.39 -7.61
N ASP A 47 6.05 14.35 -8.86
CA ASP A 47 6.61 15.12 -9.98
C ASP A 47 8.05 14.73 -10.36
N THR A 48 8.63 13.72 -9.71
CA THR A 48 9.91 13.14 -10.12
C THR A 48 9.76 12.52 -11.50
N ALA A 49 10.56 12.96 -12.47
CA ALA A 49 10.65 12.33 -13.79
C ALA A 49 11.36 10.97 -13.69
N VAL A 50 10.73 9.92 -14.23
CA VAL A 50 11.24 8.55 -14.27
C VAL A 50 11.06 7.98 -15.69
N PHE A 51 12.10 8.08 -16.51
CA PHE A 51 12.03 7.81 -17.95
C PHE A 51 10.92 8.65 -18.60
N ASP A 52 9.96 8.01 -19.29
CA ASP A 52 8.84 8.67 -19.95
C ASP A 52 7.66 8.98 -19.01
N TRP A 53 7.80 8.68 -17.71
CA TRP A 53 6.74 8.82 -16.72
C TRP A 53 7.08 9.89 -15.70
N THR A 54 6.04 10.40 -15.03
CA THR A 54 6.16 11.32 -13.90
C THR A 54 5.53 10.67 -12.68
N VAL A 55 6.22 10.68 -11.53
CA VAL A 55 5.66 10.14 -10.28
C VAL A 55 4.40 10.94 -9.91
N PRO A 56 3.23 10.29 -9.79
CA PRO A 56 1.99 11.01 -9.56
C PRO A 56 1.90 11.52 -8.11
N ASN A 57 1.01 12.49 -7.91
CA ASN A 57 0.66 12.94 -6.57
C ASN A 57 0.18 11.79 -5.67
N GLU A 58 0.52 11.87 -4.38
CA GLU A 58 0.08 10.89 -3.41
C GLU A 58 -1.44 10.97 -3.20
N ARG A 59 -2.16 9.89 -3.49
CA ARG A 59 -3.62 9.85 -3.33
C ARG A 59 -3.99 9.72 -1.86
N ARG A 60 -4.83 10.64 -1.37
CA ARG A 60 -5.51 10.53 -0.08
C ARG A 60 -6.93 10.00 -0.31
N THR A 61 -7.19 8.75 0.02
CA THR A 61 -8.55 8.20 0.06
C THR A 61 -9.18 8.51 1.41
N GLY A 62 -10.24 9.32 1.41
CA GLY A 62 -11.13 9.52 2.54
C GLY A 62 -12.35 8.60 2.44
N ASN A 63 -13.17 8.57 3.50
CA ASN A 63 -14.45 7.86 3.43
C ASN A 63 -15.34 8.55 2.40
N THR A 64 -15.80 7.81 1.40
CA THR A 64 -16.81 8.28 0.44
C THR A 64 -18.11 7.53 0.74
N PHE A 65 -19.12 8.25 1.20
CA PHE A 65 -20.48 7.75 1.34
C PHE A 65 -21.38 8.54 0.39
N VAL A 66 -22.35 7.88 -0.22
CA VAL A 66 -23.44 8.53 -0.96
C VAL A 66 -24.72 8.27 -0.17
N THR A 67 -25.36 9.33 0.31
CA THR A 67 -26.68 9.25 0.95
C THR A 67 -27.74 9.54 -0.11
N ILE A 68 -28.72 8.65 -0.24
CA ILE A 68 -29.91 8.81 -1.09
C ILE A 68 -30.99 9.63 -0.40
#